data_AF-A0A7G2TC10-F1
#
_entry.id   AF-A0A7G2TC10-F1
#
_cell.length_a   1.000
_cell.length_b   1.000
_cell.length_c   1.000
_cell.angle_alpha   90.00
_cell.angle_beta   90.00
_cell.angle_gamma   90.00
#
_symmetry.space_group_name_H-M   'P 1'
#
loop_
_entity.id
_entity.type
_entity.pdbx_description
1 polymer ?
#
loop_
_entity_poly.entity_id
_entity_poly.type
_entity_poly.pdbx_seq_one_letter_code
_entity_poly.pdbx_strand_id
1 'polypeptide(L)'
;MDELDFLKKDWKRQEAELPKVSVESIYTMIHKRSSSLMKWILYVSIFEFVLWTILNVTTVNAETLETLRQIHLYEFEIVGIVLQYAVLGVFIFLFYKNYKDVQTTDNTKQLMRRILRVRRTVNFYVAYNLILFFIIGMVVFIAMLNFDPKFNDIMIQAEDGSETIPLSFVALFVVCLLVLVAMLWGFYKLLYGILLGRLKRNYKELSKLELRD
;
A
#
# COMPACT_ATOMS: atom_id res chain seq x y z
N MET A 1 42.39 46.91 -25.78
CA MET A 1 40.92 46.74 -25.77
C MET A 1 40.73 45.25 -25.66
N ASP A 2 40.49 44.82 -24.43
CA ASP A 2 41.15 43.63 -23.90
C ASP A 2 40.27 42.40 -24.10
N GLU A 3 40.86 41.28 -24.52
CA GLU A 3 40.18 40.00 -24.71
C GLU A 3 39.38 39.57 -23.46
N LEU A 4 39.85 40.00 -22.28
CA LEU A 4 39.18 39.89 -20.99
C LEU A 4 37.82 40.59 -20.94
N ASP A 5 37.65 41.76 -21.55
CA ASP A 5 36.38 42.46 -21.59
C ASP A 5 35.37 41.75 -22.49
N PHE A 6 35.85 41.09 -23.55
CA PHE A 6 35.02 40.26 -24.42
C PHE A 6 34.50 39.03 -23.68
N LEU A 7 35.39 38.31 -22.98
CA LEU A 7 35.04 37.16 -22.14
C LEU A 7 34.08 37.54 -21.00
N LYS A 8 34.29 38.70 -20.37
CA LYS A 8 33.41 39.21 -19.29
C LYS A 8 32.02 39.58 -19.80
N LYS A 9 31.94 40.06 -21.05
CA LYS A 9 30.68 40.40 -21.73
C LYS A 9 29.92 39.15 -22.17
N ASP A 10 30.63 38.14 -22.68
CA ASP A 10 30.05 36.84 -23.02
C ASP A 10 29.62 36.05 -21.79
N TRP A 11 30.39 36.11 -20.70
CA TRP A 11 30.01 35.53 -19.41
C TRP A 11 28.71 36.15 -18.86
N LYS A 12 28.59 37.49 -18.89
CA LYS A 12 27.36 38.19 -18.51
C LYS A 12 26.17 37.87 -19.42
N ARG A 13 26.40 37.64 -20.72
CA ARG A 13 25.37 37.21 -21.67
C ARG A 13 24.88 35.79 -21.37
N GLN A 14 25.80 34.87 -21.08
CA GLN A 14 25.45 33.51 -20.64
C GLN A 14 24.68 33.50 -19.31
N GLU A 15 25.04 34.37 -18.35
CA GLU A 15 24.28 34.53 -17.10
C GLU A 15 22.85 35.06 -17.30
N ALA A 16 22.63 35.86 -18.36
CA ALA A 16 21.32 36.37 -18.75
C ALA A 16 20.51 35.36 -19.58
N GLU A 17 21.17 34.46 -20.31
CA GLU A 17 20.56 33.41 -21.17
C GLU A 17 20.34 32.07 -20.47
N LEU A 18 20.90 31.85 -19.28
CA LEU A 18 20.47 30.74 -18.45
C LEU A 18 18.99 30.96 -18.13
N PRO A 19 18.09 30.02 -18.49
CA PRO A 19 16.69 30.17 -18.13
C PRO A 19 16.67 30.25 -16.62
N LYS A 20 16.37 31.44 -16.08
CA LYS A 20 16.06 31.63 -14.67
C LYS A 20 14.78 30.84 -14.45
N VAL A 21 14.94 29.54 -14.20
CA VAL A 21 13.85 28.64 -13.89
C VAL A 21 13.20 29.24 -12.65
N SER A 22 12.09 29.96 -12.85
CA SER A 22 11.47 30.70 -11.76
C SER A 22 11.07 29.68 -10.70
N VAL A 23 11.26 30.01 -9.43
CA VAL A 23 10.87 29.14 -8.30
C VAL A 23 9.42 28.65 -8.48
N GLU A 24 8.57 29.51 -9.04
CA GLU A 24 7.18 29.24 -9.42
C GLU A 24 7.02 28.15 -10.49
N SER A 25 7.87 28.12 -11.53
CA SER A 25 7.86 27.06 -12.55
C SER A 25 8.29 25.70 -11.98
N ILE A 26 9.30 25.68 -11.08
CA ILE A 26 9.73 24.47 -10.39
C ILE A 26 8.62 23.96 -9.47
N TYR A 27 8.00 24.87 -8.71
CA TYR A 27 6.85 24.56 -7.87
C TYR A 27 5.71 23.92 -8.68
N THR A 28 5.31 24.55 -9.79
CA THR A 28 4.22 24.06 -10.66
C THR A 28 4.52 22.66 -11.19
N MET A 29 5.76 22.39 -11.57
CA MET A 29 6.19 21.07 -12.05
C MET A 29 6.10 20.01 -10.96
N ILE A 30 6.65 20.29 -9.76
CA ILE A 30 6.62 19.37 -8.63
C ILE A 30 5.19 19.12 -8.15
N HIS A 31 4.36 20.16 -8.14
CA HIS A 31 2.95 20.08 -7.80
C HIS A 31 2.20 19.11 -8.74
N LYS A 32 2.30 19.31 -10.06
CA LYS A 32 1.69 18.41 -11.06
C LYS A 32 2.17 16.96 -10.91
N ARG A 33 3.48 16.76 -10.71
CA ARG A 33 4.06 15.43 -10.52
C ARG A 33 3.54 14.75 -9.26
N SER A 34 3.46 15.49 -8.15
CA SER A 34 2.96 14.97 -6.87
C SER A 34 1.47 14.62 -6.96
N SER A 35 0.65 15.48 -7.56
CA SER A 35 -0.77 15.21 -7.79
C SER A 35 -0.98 13.97 -8.68
N SER A 36 -0.19 13.82 -9.76
CA SER A 36 -0.23 12.63 -10.61
C SER A 36 0.10 11.35 -9.86
N LEU A 37 1.14 11.35 -9.01
CA LEU A 37 1.47 10.17 -8.18
C LEU A 37 0.33 9.79 -7.23
N MET A 38 -0.37 10.77 -6.67
CA MET A 38 -1.52 10.52 -5.79
C MET A 38 -2.74 10.00 -6.54
N LYS A 39 -2.95 10.48 -7.76
CA LYS A 39 -3.96 9.93 -8.68
C LYS A 39 -3.67 8.46 -8.99
N TRP A 40 -2.40 8.11 -9.23
CA TRP A 40 -1.99 6.71 -9.42
C TRP A 40 -2.23 5.84 -8.18
N ILE A 41 -1.96 6.36 -6.98
CA ILE A 41 -2.26 5.64 -5.72
C ILE A 41 -3.75 5.33 -5.61
N LEU A 42 -4.62 6.30 -5.93
CA LEU A 42 -6.07 6.11 -5.94
C LEU A 42 -6.48 5.02 -6.96
N TYR A 43 -5.92 5.07 -8.17
CA TYR A 43 -6.23 4.06 -9.19
C TYR A 43 -5.80 2.65 -8.79
N VAL A 44 -4.62 2.49 -8.17
CA VAL A 44 -4.18 1.19 -7.66
C VAL A 44 -5.14 0.67 -6.58
N SER A 45 -5.60 1.52 -5.65
CA SER A 45 -6.59 1.08 -4.63
C SER A 45 -7.93 0.65 -5.22
N ILE A 46 -8.39 1.33 -6.28
CA ILE A 46 -9.63 0.94 -6.98
C ILE A 46 -9.41 -0.36 -7.74
N PHE A 47 -8.26 -0.53 -8.39
CA PHE A 47 -7.92 -1.77 -9.09
C PHE A 47 -7.86 -2.96 -8.14
N GLU A 48 -7.24 -2.78 -6.96
CA GLU A 48 -7.18 -3.81 -5.92
C GLU A 48 -8.58 -4.22 -5.44
N PHE A 49 -9.48 -3.26 -5.22
CA PHE A 49 -10.88 -3.55 -4.89
C PHE A 49 -11.57 -4.42 -5.94
N VAL A 50 -11.45 -4.02 -7.21
CA VAL A 50 -12.06 -4.74 -8.33
C VAL A 50 -11.47 -6.15 -8.44
N LEU A 51 -10.15 -6.29 -8.30
CA LEU A 51 -9.48 -7.58 -8.33
C LEU A 51 -9.98 -8.50 -7.21
N TRP A 52 -10.05 -8.00 -5.96
CA TRP A 52 -10.60 -8.77 -4.85
C TRP A 52 -12.06 -9.17 -5.06
N THR A 53 -12.86 -8.28 -5.66
CA THR A 53 -14.27 -8.54 -5.98
C THR A 53 -14.41 -9.66 -7.00
N ILE A 54 -13.63 -9.59 -8.08
CA ILE A 54 -13.63 -10.63 -9.12
C ILE A 54 -13.20 -11.97 -8.51
N LEU A 55 -12.10 -11.99 -7.74
CA LEU A 55 -11.64 -13.22 -7.09
C LEU A 55 -12.69 -13.82 -6.17
N ASN A 56 -13.40 -12.99 -5.38
CA ASN A 56 -14.48 -13.46 -4.52
C ASN A 56 -15.59 -14.12 -5.35
N VAL A 57 -16.09 -13.41 -6.37
CA VAL A 57 -17.20 -13.91 -7.20
C VAL A 57 -16.83 -15.18 -7.96
N THR A 58 -15.58 -15.30 -8.43
CA THR A 58 -15.14 -16.51 -9.16
C THR A 58 -14.86 -17.70 -8.26
N THR A 59 -14.54 -17.47 -6.98
CA THR A 59 -14.19 -18.53 -6.03
C THR A 59 -15.41 -19.08 -5.31
N VAL A 60 -16.46 -18.26 -5.11
CA VAL A 60 -17.69 -18.68 -4.43
C VAL A 60 -18.51 -19.60 -5.33
N ASN A 61 -18.54 -20.89 -5.00
CA ASN A 61 -19.35 -21.94 -5.62
C ASN A 61 -20.12 -22.74 -4.55
N ALA A 62 -21.08 -23.58 -4.95
CA ALA A 62 -21.86 -24.38 -3.99
C ALA A 62 -20.97 -25.24 -3.06
N GLU A 63 -19.93 -25.88 -3.60
CA GLU A 63 -18.99 -26.70 -2.84
C GLU A 63 -18.18 -25.89 -1.82
N THR A 64 -17.77 -24.67 -2.15
CA THR A 64 -17.00 -23.83 -1.21
C THR A 64 -17.90 -23.39 -0.06
N LEU A 65 -19.14 -23.01 -0.35
CA LEU A 65 -20.11 -22.62 0.68
C LEU A 65 -20.46 -23.79 1.62
N GLU A 66 -20.56 -25.01 1.11
CA GLU A 66 -20.76 -26.21 1.93
C GLU A 66 -19.56 -26.47 2.83
N THR A 67 -18.34 -26.35 2.31
CA THR A 67 -17.11 -26.51 3.10
C THR A 67 -17.03 -25.48 4.22
N LEU A 68 -17.36 -24.22 3.93
CA LEU A 68 -17.37 -23.12 4.90
C LEU A 68 -18.42 -23.31 6.01
N ARG A 69 -19.56 -23.91 5.68
CA ARG A 69 -20.56 -24.30 6.68
C ARG A 69 -20.08 -25.46 7.56
N GLN A 70 -19.41 -26.46 6.97
CA GLN A 70 -18.87 -27.59 7.72
C GLN A 70 -17.85 -27.13 8.78
N ILE A 71 -17.00 -26.15 8.43
CA ILE A 71 -16.00 -25.59 9.36
C ILE A 71 -16.53 -24.42 10.21
N HIS A 72 -17.84 -24.16 10.22
CA HIS A 72 -18.50 -23.08 10.98
C HIS A 72 -17.96 -21.66 10.68
N LEU A 73 -17.31 -21.46 9.53
CA LEU A 73 -16.77 -20.16 9.12
C LEU A 73 -17.70 -19.35 8.23
N TYR A 74 -18.82 -19.92 7.78
CA TYR A 74 -19.74 -19.23 6.86
C TYR A 74 -20.17 -17.84 7.36
N GLU A 75 -20.64 -17.74 8.61
CA GLU A 75 -21.04 -16.45 9.20
C GLU A 75 -19.85 -15.51 9.41
N PHE A 76 -18.70 -16.06 9.82
CA PHE A 76 -17.46 -15.29 9.99
C PHE A 76 -16.97 -14.70 8.67
N GLU A 77 -17.05 -15.47 7.58
CA GLU A 77 -16.63 -15.06 6.25
C GLU A 77 -17.54 -13.95 5.72
N ILE A 78 -18.86 -14.08 5.84
CA ILE A 78 -19.80 -13.03 5.40
C ILE A 78 -19.51 -11.71 6.14
N VAL A 79 -19.39 -11.77 7.47
CA VAL A 79 -19.06 -10.58 8.28
C VAL A 79 -17.69 -10.02 7.89
N GLY A 80 -16.71 -10.90 7.66
CA GLY A 80 -15.36 -10.55 7.23
C GLY A 80 -15.33 -9.83 5.88
N ILE A 81 -16.05 -10.35 4.89
CA ILE A 81 -16.20 -9.74 3.56
C ILE A 81 -16.84 -8.36 3.69
N VAL A 82 -17.97 -8.24 4.39
CA VAL A 82 -18.66 -6.95 4.56
C VAL A 82 -17.75 -5.93 5.24
N LEU A 83 -17.04 -6.33 6.31
CA LEU A 83 -16.12 -5.46 7.03
C LEU A 83 -14.93 -5.05 6.14
N GLN A 84 -14.34 -5.99 5.41
CA GLN A 84 -13.21 -5.73 4.51
C GLN A 84 -13.61 -4.74 3.42
N TYR A 85 -14.79 -4.89 2.82
CA TYR A 85 -15.30 -3.97 1.79
C TYR A 85 -15.60 -2.59 2.37
N ALA A 86 -16.16 -2.52 3.59
CA ALA A 86 -16.40 -1.26 4.27
C ALA A 86 -15.09 -0.50 4.54
N VAL A 87 -14.08 -1.18 5.08
CA VAL A 87 -12.78 -0.58 5.37
C VAL A 87 -12.07 -0.15 4.09
N LEU A 88 -12.12 -0.97 3.04
CA LEU A 88 -11.51 -0.63 1.77
C LEU A 88 -12.21 0.59 1.11
N GLY A 89 -13.53 0.68 1.20
CA GLY A 89 -14.29 1.87 0.80
C GLY A 89 -13.86 3.13 1.54
N VAL A 90 -13.63 3.05 2.86
CA VAL A 90 -13.08 4.15 3.66
C VAL A 90 -11.69 4.55 3.14
N PHE A 91 -10.81 3.60 2.86
CA PHE A 91 -9.48 3.89 2.32
C PHE A 91 -9.53 4.56 0.93
N ILE A 92 -10.40 4.10 0.03
CA ILE A 92 -10.62 4.76 -1.27
C ILE A 92 -11.05 6.21 -1.06
N PHE A 93 -11.99 6.46 -0.14
CA PHE A 93 -12.41 7.82 0.19
C PHE A 93 -11.24 8.67 0.74
N LEU A 94 -10.41 8.11 1.63
CA LEU A 94 -9.21 8.79 2.13
C LEU A 94 -8.21 9.11 1.02
N PHE A 95 -7.99 8.18 0.07
CA PHE A 95 -7.11 8.41 -1.07
C PHE A 95 -7.66 9.47 -2.01
N TYR A 96 -8.97 9.46 -2.27
CA TYR A 96 -9.63 10.50 -3.05
C TYR A 96 -9.50 11.87 -2.40
N LYS A 97 -9.75 11.97 -1.09
CA LYS A 97 -9.59 13.21 -0.34
C LYS A 97 -8.15 13.72 -0.38
N ASN A 98 -7.18 12.83 -0.17
CA ASN A 98 -5.76 13.16 -0.23
C ASN A 98 -5.34 13.66 -1.63
N TYR A 99 -5.87 13.03 -2.70
CA TYR A 99 -5.64 13.47 -4.08
C TYR A 99 -6.22 14.88 -4.32
N LYS A 100 -7.49 15.10 -3.97
CA LYS A 100 -8.17 16.37 -4.16
C LYS A 100 -7.50 17.49 -3.35
N ASP A 101 -7.18 17.23 -2.09
CA ASP A 101 -6.49 18.19 -1.21
C ASP A 101 -5.16 18.64 -1.81
N VAL A 102 -4.41 17.74 -2.44
CA VAL A 102 -3.12 18.08 -3.04
C VAL A 102 -3.30 18.80 -4.36
N GLN A 103 -4.28 18.43 -5.17
CA GLN A 103 -4.57 19.11 -6.42
C GLN A 103 -4.96 20.59 -6.24
N THR A 104 -5.65 20.92 -5.15
CA THR A 104 -6.13 22.28 -4.86
C THR A 104 -5.20 23.08 -3.94
N THR A 105 -3.98 22.60 -3.69
CA THR A 105 -3.05 23.30 -2.79
C THR A 105 -2.13 24.22 -3.57
N ASP A 106 -2.22 25.52 -3.30
CA ASP A 106 -1.39 26.54 -3.96
C ASP A 106 -0.14 26.95 -3.16
N ASN A 107 0.04 26.40 -1.95
CA ASN A 107 1.15 26.76 -1.05
C ASN A 107 2.13 25.60 -0.83
N THR A 108 3.43 25.86 -0.98
CA THR A 108 4.54 24.90 -0.78
C THR A 108 4.52 24.19 0.58
N LYS A 109 4.36 24.92 1.70
CA LYS A 109 4.29 24.34 3.06
C LYS A 109 3.11 23.41 3.23
N GLN A 110 1.99 23.75 2.61
CA GLN A 110 0.80 22.91 2.64
C GLN A 110 1.01 21.66 1.78
N LEU A 111 1.55 21.80 0.56
CA LEU A 111 1.82 20.68 -0.34
C LEU A 111 2.75 19.65 0.30
N MET A 112 3.83 20.11 0.93
CA MET A 112 4.75 19.26 1.70
C MET A 112 4.04 18.49 2.83
N ARG A 113 3.20 19.18 3.62
CA ARG A 113 2.41 18.53 4.70
C ARG A 113 1.44 17.49 4.15
N ARG A 114 0.76 17.79 3.03
CA ARG A 114 -0.16 16.84 2.39
C ARG A 114 0.58 15.63 1.83
N ILE A 115 1.75 15.82 1.21
CA ILE A 115 2.63 14.72 0.76
C ILE A 115 2.94 13.77 1.92
N LEU A 116 3.35 14.29 3.08
CA LEU A 116 3.63 13.46 4.25
C LEU A 116 2.39 12.70 4.74
N ARG A 117 1.22 13.36 4.74
CA ARG A 117 -0.05 12.72 5.10
C ARG A 117 -0.38 11.57 4.15
N VAL A 118 -0.27 11.78 2.84
CA VAL A 118 -0.50 10.72 1.83
C VAL A 118 0.41 9.53 2.09
N ARG A 119 1.71 9.78 2.31
CA ARG A 119 2.67 8.70 2.60
C ARG A 119 2.27 7.89 3.83
N ARG A 120 1.81 8.57 4.89
CA ARG A 120 1.32 7.91 6.10
C ARG A 120 0.05 7.10 5.83
N THR A 121 -0.92 7.65 5.09
CA THR A 121 -2.15 6.95 4.73
C THR A 121 -1.87 5.69 3.91
N VAL A 122 -0.99 5.77 2.92
CA VAL A 122 -0.59 4.61 2.11
C VAL A 122 0.11 3.55 2.97
N ASN A 123 1.07 3.95 3.81
CA ASN A 123 1.76 3.00 4.68
C ASN A 123 0.80 2.31 5.66
N PHE A 124 -0.17 3.06 6.20
CA PHE A 124 -1.20 2.51 7.08
C PHE A 124 -2.12 1.54 6.35
N TYR A 125 -2.53 1.88 5.12
CA TYR A 125 -3.31 0.99 4.25
C TYR A 125 -2.60 -0.33 3.99
N VAL A 126 -1.32 -0.28 3.61
CA VAL A 126 -0.51 -1.49 3.37
C VAL A 126 -0.38 -2.31 4.66
N ALA A 127 -0.01 -1.69 5.77
CA ALA A 127 0.12 -2.39 7.06
C ALA A 127 -1.20 -3.05 7.49
N TYR A 128 -2.32 -2.34 7.35
CA TYR A 128 -3.64 -2.87 7.65
C TYR A 128 -3.96 -4.13 6.82
N ASN A 129 -3.76 -4.09 5.50
CA ASN A 129 -4.05 -5.25 4.64
C ASN A 129 -3.16 -6.45 4.98
N LEU A 130 -1.86 -6.25 5.25
CA LEU A 130 -0.97 -7.34 5.64
C LEU A 130 -1.35 -7.96 6.98
N ILE A 131 -1.65 -7.14 7.99
CA ILE A 131 -2.04 -7.61 9.32
C ILE A 131 -3.37 -8.37 9.21
N LEU A 132 -4.34 -7.82 8.49
CA LEU A 132 -5.64 -8.45 8.31
C LEU A 132 -5.50 -9.80 7.59
N PHE A 133 -4.70 -9.87 6.53
CA PHE A 133 -4.40 -11.13 5.82
C PHE A 133 -3.80 -12.18 6.75
N PHE A 134 -2.84 -11.80 7.59
CA PHE A 134 -2.23 -12.70 8.57
C PHE A 134 -3.24 -13.19 9.62
N ILE A 135 -4.06 -12.29 10.16
CA ILE A 135 -5.09 -12.63 11.17
C ILE A 135 -6.13 -13.58 10.57
N ILE A 136 -6.67 -13.26 9.39
CA ILE A 136 -7.64 -14.12 8.71
C ILE A 136 -7.01 -15.49 8.42
N GLY A 137 -5.76 -15.53 7.95
CA GLY A 137 -5.04 -16.79 7.73
C GLY A 137 -4.91 -17.64 8.99
N MET A 138 -4.63 -17.02 10.15
CA MET A 138 -4.58 -17.70 11.44
C MET A 138 -5.96 -18.21 11.89
N VAL A 139 -7.03 -17.41 11.71
CA VAL A 139 -8.40 -17.83 12.06
C VAL A 139 -8.83 -19.02 11.22
N VAL A 140 -8.60 -18.97 9.90
CA VAL A 140 -8.92 -20.06 8.98
C VAL A 140 -8.14 -21.32 9.36
N PHE A 141 -6.85 -21.18 9.68
CA PHE A 141 -6.04 -22.31 10.12
C PHE A 141 -6.58 -22.94 11.40
N ILE A 142 -6.87 -22.15 12.44
CA ILE A 142 -7.43 -22.66 13.70
C ILE A 142 -8.77 -23.36 13.46
N ALA A 143 -9.65 -22.80 12.63
CA ALA A 143 -10.93 -23.41 12.30
C ALA A 143 -10.76 -24.74 11.55
N MET A 144 -9.84 -24.81 10.58
CA MET A 144 -9.51 -26.05 9.88
C MET A 144 -9.01 -27.13 10.86
N LEU A 145 -8.13 -26.76 11.80
CA LEU A 145 -7.62 -27.71 12.80
C LEU A 145 -8.70 -28.26 13.74
N ASN A 146 -9.77 -27.51 14.02
CA ASN A 146 -10.81 -27.91 14.97
C ASN A 146 -12.02 -28.59 14.31
N PHE A 147 -12.30 -28.29 13.05
CA PHE A 147 -13.58 -28.66 12.43
C PHE A 147 -13.47 -29.40 11.09
N ASP A 148 -12.30 -29.41 10.43
CA ASP A 148 -12.14 -30.12 9.16
C ASP A 148 -11.72 -31.58 9.42
N PRO A 149 -12.57 -32.57 9.05
CA PRO A 149 -12.30 -33.99 9.31
C PRO A 149 -11.05 -34.51 8.61
N LYS A 150 -10.54 -33.83 7.57
CA LYS A 150 -9.28 -34.20 6.90
C LYS A 150 -8.06 -34.02 7.79
N PHE A 151 -8.16 -33.22 8.85
CA PHE A 151 -7.07 -33.03 9.80
C PHE A 151 -7.03 -34.09 10.88
N ASN A 152 -8.09 -34.89 11.06
CA ASN A 152 -8.08 -36.03 11.99
C ASN A 152 -7.03 -37.07 11.59
N ASP A 153 -6.79 -37.26 10.29
CA ASP A 153 -5.77 -38.20 9.78
C ASP A 153 -4.32 -37.75 10.10
N ILE A 154 -4.13 -36.49 10.48
CA ILE A 154 -2.83 -35.87 10.81
C ILE A 154 -2.63 -35.80 12.34
N MET A 155 -3.69 -36.04 13.12
CA MET A 155 -3.61 -36.03 14.57
C MET A 155 -2.79 -37.22 15.08
N ILE A 156 -1.97 -36.96 16.08
CA ILE A 156 -1.15 -37.98 16.76
C ILE A 156 -1.71 -38.16 18.16
N GLN A 157 -1.79 -39.40 18.60
CA GLN A 157 -2.16 -39.73 19.97
C GLN A 157 -1.00 -39.34 20.89
N ALA A 158 -1.21 -38.35 21.75
CA ALA A 158 -0.26 -37.93 22.78
C ALA A 158 -0.16 -38.98 23.89
N GLU A 159 0.89 -38.88 24.72
CA GLU A 159 1.16 -39.82 25.83
C GLU A 159 0.02 -39.87 26.88
N ASP A 160 -0.82 -38.84 26.94
CA ASP A 160 -1.99 -38.77 27.82
C ASP A 160 -3.29 -39.34 27.18
N GLY A 161 -3.20 -39.88 25.97
CA GLY A 161 -4.33 -40.43 25.21
C GLY A 161 -5.16 -39.39 24.47
N SER A 162 -4.80 -38.10 24.53
CA SER A 162 -5.44 -37.04 23.76
C SER A 162 -4.92 -36.99 22.32
N GLU A 163 -5.79 -36.69 21.35
CA GLU A 163 -5.39 -36.47 19.97
C GLU A 163 -4.88 -35.03 19.83
N THR A 164 -3.62 -34.86 19.44
CA THR A 164 -2.97 -33.54 19.29
C THR A 164 -2.31 -33.41 17.94
N ILE A 165 -2.27 -32.18 17.42
CA ILE A 165 -1.61 -31.89 16.15
C ILE A 165 -0.10 -31.73 16.39
N PRO A 166 0.75 -32.37 15.59
CA PRO A 166 2.20 -32.26 15.74
C PRO A 166 2.65 -30.80 15.62
N LEU A 167 3.47 -30.36 16.58
CA LEU A 167 4.02 -29.00 16.62
C LEU A 167 4.78 -28.63 15.32
N SER A 168 5.40 -29.61 14.66
CA SER A 168 6.10 -29.43 13.39
C SER A 168 5.17 -28.99 12.26
N PHE A 169 3.92 -29.48 12.24
CA PHE A 169 2.93 -29.10 11.23
C PHE A 169 2.44 -27.66 11.43
N VAL A 170 2.13 -27.30 12.68
CA VAL A 170 1.78 -25.91 13.04
C VAL A 170 2.93 -24.96 12.71
N ALA A 171 4.16 -25.33 13.06
CA ALA A 171 5.35 -24.53 12.74
C ALA A 171 5.54 -24.36 11.24
N LEU A 172 5.36 -25.42 10.44
CA LEU A 172 5.46 -25.37 8.98
C LEU A 172 4.41 -24.42 8.38
N PHE A 173 3.16 -24.50 8.83
CA PHE A 173 2.10 -23.61 8.38
C PHE A 173 2.42 -22.15 8.69
N VAL A 174 2.82 -21.84 9.93
CA VAL A 174 3.17 -20.48 10.33
C VAL A 174 4.34 -19.95 9.53
N VAL A 175 5.38 -20.76 9.28
CA VAL A 175 6.51 -20.37 8.43
C VAL A 175 6.06 -20.09 7.00
N CYS A 176 5.22 -20.96 6.43
CA CYS A 176 4.67 -20.76 5.08
C CYS A 176 3.85 -19.47 4.99
N LEU A 177 2.99 -19.21 5.99
CA LEU A 177 2.19 -17.99 6.06
C LEU A 177 3.06 -16.74 6.18
N LEU A 178 4.12 -16.77 7.00
CA LEU A 178 5.08 -15.67 7.12
C LEU A 178 5.83 -15.42 5.80
N VAL A 179 6.21 -16.47 5.07
CA VAL A 179 6.83 -16.35 3.74
C VAL A 179 5.87 -15.70 2.75
N LEU A 180 4.59 -16.08 2.74
CA LEU A 180 3.57 -15.45 1.90
C LEU A 180 3.36 -13.98 2.26
N VAL A 181 3.27 -13.64 3.55
CA VAL A 181 3.17 -12.25 4.01
C VAL A 181 4.39 -11.44 3.60
N ALA A 182 5.60 -12.00 3.72
CA ALA A 182 6.83 -11.36 3.28
C ALA A 182 6.86 -11.15 1.75
N MET A 183 6.36 -12.11 0.98
CA MET A 183 6.23 -12.01 -0.47
C MET A 183 5.25 -10.89 -0.87
N LEU A 184 4.06 -10.86 -0.26
CA LEU A 184 3.08 -9.78 -0.46
C LEU A 184 3.65 -8.43 -0.06
N TRP A 185 4.33 -8.33 1.08
CA TRP A 185 5.04 -7.12 1.49
C TRP A 185 6.04 -6.66 0.43
N GLY A 186 6.77 -7.59 -0.20
CA GLY A 186 7.67 -7.32 -1.30
C GLY A 186 6.96 -6.67 -2.50
N PHE A 187 5.82 -7.22 -2.92
CA PHE A 187 4.99 -6.62 -3.98
C PHE A 187 4.52 -5.21 -3.61
N TYR A 188 4.02 -5.00 -2.39
CA TYR A 188 3.60 -3.67 -1.94
C TYR A 188 4.76 -2.69 -1.88
N LYS A 189 5.94 -3.13 -1.43
CA LYS A 189 7.16 -2.32 -1.42
C LYS A 189 7.59 -1.94 -2.84
N LEU A 190 7.38 -2.80 -3.83
CA LEU A 190 7.69 -2.49 -5.21
C LEU A 190 6.68 -1.50 -5.82
N LEU A 191 5.37 -1.80 -5.72
CA LEU A 191 4.30 -0.96 -6.26
C LEU A 191 4.27 0.43 -5.58
N TYR A 192 4.11 0.46 -4.26
CA TYR A 192 3.98 1.71 -3.51
C TYR A 192 5.32 2.35 -3.20
N GLY A 193 6.41 1.58 -3.03
CA GLY A 193 7.71 2.16 -2.72
C GLY A 193 8.27 3.03 -3.84
N ILE A 194 8.02 2.68 -5.10
CA ILE A 194 8.40 3.54 -6.25
C ILE A 194 7.61 4.86 -6.21
N LEU A 195 6.28 4.80 -5.99
CA LEU A 195 5.40 5.98 -5.90
C LEU A 195 5.79 6.88 -4.72
N LEU A 196 5.92 6.29 -3.52
CA LEU A 196 6.29 6.98 -2.29
C LEU A 196 7.72 7.52 -2.34
N GLY A 197 8.64 6.81 -3.00
CA GLY A 197 10.02 7.24 -3.21
C GLY A 197 10.09 8.49 -4.10
N ARG A 198 9.32 8.51 -5.19
CA ARG A 198 9.18 9.70 -6.06
C ARG A 198 8.56 10.87 -5.29
N LEU A 199 7.56 10.60 -4.45
CA LEU A 199 6.91 11.63 -3.63
C LEU A 199 7.86 12.19 -2.55
N LYS A 200 8.75 11.36 -1.97
CA LYS A 200 9.80 11.80 -1.04
C LYS A 200 10.83 12.70 -1.74
N ARG A 201 11.19 12.39 -2.99
CA ARG A 201 12.08 13.24 -3.79
C ARG A 201 11.46 14.61 -4.04
N ASN A 202 10.19 14.65 -4.46
CA ASN A 202 9.43 15.89 -4.64
C ASN A 202 9.38 16.73 -3.34
N TYR A 203 9.15 16.10 -2.18
CA TYR A 203 9.21 16.77 -0.88
C TYR A 203 10.59 17.39 -0.61
N LYS A 204 11.68 16.63 -0.86
CA LYS A 204 13.05 17.11 -0.61
C LYS A 204 13.41 18.27 -1.53
N GLU A 205 12.91 18.27 -2.76
CA GLU A 205 13.09 19.37 -3.72
C GLU A 205 12.34 20.63 -3.26
N LEU A 206 11.07 20.52 -2.85
CA LEU A 206 10.30 21.65 -2.29
C LEU A 206 10.94 22.23 -1.02
N SER A 207 11.39 21.37 -0.10
CA SER A 207 12.04 21.79 1.14
C SER A 207 13.34 22.55 0.91
N LYS A 208 14.08 22.26 -0.18
CA LYS A 208 15.28 23.02 -0.54
C LYS A 208 14.97 24.40 -1.10
N LEU A 209 13.83 24.55 -1.78
CA LEU A 209 13.37 25.84 -2.31
C LEU A 209 12.96 26.76 -1.15
N GLU A 210 12.20 26.26 -0.17
CA GLU A 210 11.81 27.06 1.01
C GLU A 210 12.96 27.47 1.92
N LEU A 211 14.11 26.79 1.86
CA LEU A 211 15.30 27.17 2.63
C LEU A 211 16.19 28.18 1.89
N ARG A 212 15.92 28.41 0.59
CA ARG A 212 16.67 29.33 -0.28
C ARG A 212 15.98 30.69 -0.44
N ASP A 213 14.66 30.73 -0.24
CA ASP A 213 13.85 31.94 -0.15
C ASP A 213 13.82 32.45 1.30
#